data_AF-A0A9N9RAR4-F1
#
_entry.id   AF-A0A9N9RAR4-F1
#
_cell.length_a   1.000
_cell.length_b   1.000
_cell.length_c   1.000
_cell.angle_alpha   90.00
_cell.angle_beta   90.00
_cell.angle_gamma   90.00
#
_symmetry.space_group_name_H-M   'P 1'
#
loop_
_entity.id
_entity.type
_entity.pdbx_description
1 polymer ?
#
loop_
_entity_poly.entity_id
_entity_poly.type
_entity_poly.pdbx_seq_one_letter_code
_entity_poly.pdbx_strand_id
1 'polypeptide(L)'
;MGCNTCKCGLNNALICSKIACVSKKSMTQYMAYRKAKQIVSKKKSIESQNLPTLPKNGVCTPGKIYQNGCNRCFCDTNQLAMCTTKACHKKLSNKLKTSSILTLSDVRPEITEQEAKRLKELPDIASRCDPGQTVKVDCNYCACLFNRILVCDEKLCLSYDDMNRIAAKKKEGDSC
;
A
#
# COMPACT_ATOMS: atom_id res chain seq x y z
N MET A 1 25.96 -9.19 -15.22
CA MET A 1 26.69 -9.35 -13.95
C MET A 1 25.70 -9.38 -12.80
N GLY A 2 25.41 -10.57 -12.28
CA GLY A 2 24.54 -10.78 -11.11
C GLY A 2 25.18 -10.21 -9.85
N CYS A 3 24.38 -9.58 -8.99
CA CYS A 3 24.91 -9.03 -7.73
C CYS A 3 25.06 -10.11 -6.65
N ASN A 4 24.25 -11.17 -6.76
CA ASN A 4 24.37 -12.32 -5.90
C ASN A 4 25.43 -13.24 -6.47
N THR A 5 26.41 -13.58 -5.66
CA THR A 5 27.48 -14.51 -6.00
C THR A 5 27.31 -15.79 -5.21
N CYS A 6 27.42 -16.92 -5.89
CA CYS A 6 27.32 -18.24 -5.30
C CYS A 6 28.65 -18.99 -5.39
N LYS A 7 28.95 -19.82 -4.40
CA LYS A 7 30.08 -20.75 -4.41
C LYS A 7 29.66 -22.12 -3.90
N CYS A 8 30.28 -23.18 -4.40
CA CYS A 8 30.01 -24.54 -3.94
C CYS A 8 30.69 -24.79 -2.58
N GLY A 9 29.93 -25.29 -1.61
CA GLY A 9 30.41 -25.69 -0.28
C GLY A 9 30.79 -27.17 -0.22
N LEU A 10 31.36 -27.61 0.90
CA LEU A 10 31.97 -28.93 1.09
C LEU A 10 31.01 -30.14 0.95
N ASN A 11 29.70 -29.93 1.01
CA ASN A 11 28.69 -30.99 0.93
C ASN A 11 27.91 -30.97 -0.41
N ASN A 12 28.55 -30.51 -1.49
CA ASN A 12 27.89 -30.28 -2.79
C ASN A 12 26.67 -29.34 -2.69
N ALA A 13 26.72 -28.43 -1.72
CA ALA A 13 25.65 -27.50 -1.40
C ALA A 13 26.06 -26.08 -1.80
N LEU A 14 25.22 -25.42 -2.58
CA LEU A 14 25.49 -24.07 -3.04
C LEU A 14 25.27 -23.03 -1.95
N ILE A 15 26.28 -22.18 -1.78
CA ILE A 15 26.27 -21.09 -0.81
C ILE A 15 26.29 -19.77 -1.57
N CYS A 16 25.12 -19.12 -1.65
CA CYS A 16 24.93 -17.83 -2.31
C CYS A 16 24.84 -16.66 -1.32
N SER A 17 25.35 -15.50 -1.72
CA SER A 17 24.98 -14.24 -1.09
C SER A 17 23.49 -13.97 -1.33
N LYS A 18 22.72 -13.70 -0.27
CA LYS A 18 21.31 -13.29 -0.36
C LYS A 18 21.19 -11.77 -0.21
N ILE A 19 21.65 -11.02 -1.20
CA ILE A 19 21.42 -9.58 -1.28
C ILE A 19 20.35 -9.25 -2.33
N ALA A 20 19.56 -8.22 -2.06
CA ALA A 20 18.60 -7.73 -3.04
C ALA A 20 19.36 -7.11 -4.22
N CYS A 21 19.22 -7.70 -5.41
CA CYS A 21 19.87 -7.18 -6.63
C CYS A 21 19.14 -5.97 -7.18
N VAL A 22 19.38 -4.85 -6.53
CA VAL A 22 18.89 -3.53 -6.93
C VAL A 22 20.00 -2.85 -7.74
N SER A 23 19.67 -2.30 -8.91
CA SER A 23 20.66 -1.54 -9.69
C SER A 23 21.16 -0.35 -8.88
N LYS A 24 22.42 0.09 -9.08
CA LYS A 24 22.94 1.28 -8.37
C LYS A 24 22.00 2.49 -8.54
N LYS A 25 21.44 2.67 -9.75
CA LYS A 25 20.43 3.71 -10.06
C LYS A 25 19.16 3.55 -9.22
N SER A 26 18.60 2.35 -9.17
CA SER A 26 17.41 2.03 -8.38
C SER A 26 17.65 2.15 -6.87
N MET A 27 18.86 1.84 -6.41
CA MET A 27 19.26 1.97 -5.00
C MET A 27 19.40 3.44 -4.62
N THR A 28 20.01 4.26 -5.47
CA THR A 28 20.07 5.72 -5.27
C THR A 28 18.68 6.34 -5.27
N GLN A 29 17.79 5.92 -6.17
CA GLN A 29 16.38 6.34 -6.19
C GLN A 29 15.64 5.93 -4.92
N TYR A 30 15.81 4.68 -4.45
CA TYR A 30 15.21 4.20 -3.22
C TYR A 30 15.73 4.92 -1.98
N MET A 31 17.04 5.19 -1.90
CA MET A 31 17.65 5.96 -0.81
C MET A 31 17.19 7.41 -0.82
N ALA A 32 17.08 8.04 -1.99
CA ALA A 32 16.50 9.38 -2.15
C ALA A 32 15.03 9.40 -1.71
N TYR A 33 14.25 8.39 -2.12
CA TYR A 33 12.87 8.21 -1.68
C TYR A 33 12.75 7.99 -0.16
N ARG A 34 13.58 7.13 0.45
CA ARG A 34 13.59 6.95 1.92
C ARG A 34 13.97 8.22 2.66
N LYS A 35 14.98 8.96 2.17
CA LYS A 35 15.36 10.26 2.74
C LYS A 35 14.21 11.26 2.63
N ALA A 36 13.55 11.34 1.48
CA ALA A 36 12.35 12.15 1.29
C ALA A 36 11.22 11.72 2.24
N LYS A 37 10.93 10.42 2.36
CA LYS A 37 9.92 9.86 3.29
C LYS A 37 10.24 10.16 4.75
N GLN A 38 11.53 10.13 5.16
CA GLN A 38 11.97 10.53 6.51
C GLN A 38 11.87 12.04 6.75
N ILE A 39 12.15 12.87 5.74
CA ILE A 39 11.99 14.32 5.83
C ILE A 39 10.50 14.67 5.93
N VAL A 40 9.64 13.99 5.16
CA VAL A 40 8.17 14.10 5.25
C VAL A 40 7.65 13.60 6.60
N SER A 41 8.21 12.50 7.15
CA SER A 41 7.81 12.01 8.47
C SER A 41 8.25 12.93 9.61
N LYS A 42 9.40 13.61 9.48
CA LYS A 42 9.90 14.59 10.47
C LYS A 42 9.20 15.94 10.36
N LYS A 43 8.71 16.33 9.18
CA LYS A 43 7.84 17.51 8.98
C LYS A 43 6.38 17.25 9.34
N LYS A 44 6.02 16.07 9.85
CA LYS A 44 4.65 15.73 10.29
C LYS A 44 4.32 16.31 11.67
N SER A 45 4.59 17.59 11.85
CA SER A 45 3.88 18.46 12.79
C SER A 45 2.89 19.36 12.04
N ILE A 46 2.35 18.84 10.93
CA ILE A 46 1.33 19.52 10.12
C ILE A 46 -0.03 19.09 10.64
N GLU A 47 -0.69 20.05 11.30
CA GLU A 47 -2.11 20.15 11.67
C GLU A 47 -2.92 18.85 11.74
N SER A 48 -3.26 18.51 12.98
CA SER A 48 -4.31 17.57 13.38
C SER A 48 -5.66 17.96 12.78
N GLN A 49 -5.92 17.64 11.51
CA GLN A 49 -7.28 17.69 10.99
C GLN A 49 -8.05 16.49 11.54
N ASN A 50 -8.88 16.77 12.56
CA ASN A 50 -9.87 15.82 13.06
C ASN A 50 -10.78 15.41 11.88
N LEU A 51 -10.86 14.10 11.59
CA LEU A 51 -11.78 13.60 10.57
C LEU A 51 -13.23 13.89 11.00
N PRO A 52 -14.13 14.20 10.05
CA PRO A 52 -15.54 14.35 10.36
C PRO A 52 -16.10 13.04 10.92
N THR A 53 -16.97 13.12 11.92
CA THR A 53 -17.68 11.95 12.42
C THR A 53 -18.65 11.44 11.37
N LEU A 54 -18.79 10.11 11.28
CA LEU A 54 -19.74 9.50 10.35
C LEU A 54 -21.18 9.91 10.75
N PRO A 55 -22.01 10.40 9.81
CA PRO A 55 -23.39 10.76 10.10
C PRO A 55 -24.21 9.58 10.64
N LYS A 56 -25.09 9.83 11.63
CA LYS A 56 -25.91 8.78 12.26
C LYS A 56 -26.93 8.14 11.31
N ASN A 57 -27.33 8.86 10.25
CA ASN A 57 -28.21 8.34 9.20
C ASN A 57 -27.50 7.41 8.21
N GLY A 58 -26.18 7.18 8.37
CA GLY A 58 -25.39 6.27 7.54
C GLY A 58 -25.02 6.81 6.16
N VAL A 59 -25.63 7.92 5.72
CA VAL A 59 -25.37 8.55 4.42
C VAL A 59 -24.08 9.35 4.49
N CYS A 60 -23.19 9.13 3.53
CA CYS A 60 -21.89 9.79 3.46
C CYS A 60 -21.60 10.35 2.06
N THR A 61 -20.62 11.26 1.95
CA THR A 61 -20.18 11.78 0.65
C THR A 61 -19.14 10.86 0.01
N PRO A 62 -19.35 10.35 -1.22
CA PRO A 62 -18.39 9.47 -1.89
C PRO A 62 -16.96 10.01 -1.88
N GLY A 63 -16.00 9.15 -1.56
CA GLY A 63 -14.58 9.48 -1.50
C GLY A 63 -14.13 10.25 -0.25
N LYS A 64 -15.05 10.68 0.63
CA LYS A 64 -14.68 11.23 1.93
C LYS A 64 -14.37 10.12 2.93
N ILE A 65 -13.51 10.47 3.88
CA ILE A 65 -13.12 9.59 4.98
C ILE A 65 -13.72 10.16 6.26
N TYR A 66 -14.40 9.30 7.01
CA TYR A 66 -15.07 9.63 8.26
C TYR A 66 -14.47 8.85 9.42
N GLN A 67 -14.71 9.34 10.63
CA GLN A 67 -14.39 8.65 11.86
C GLN A 67 -15.65 8.06 12.49
N ASN A 68 -15.59 6.78 12.85
CA ASN A 68 -16.61 6.11 13.65
C ASN A 68 -15.94 5.47 14.88
N GLY A 69 -15.91 6.21 15.99
CA GLY A 69 -15.13 5.82 17.16
C GLY A 69 -13.62 5.82 16.86
N CYS A 70 -12.97 4.66 16.99
CA CYS A 70 -11.56 4.50 16.60
C CYS A 70 -11.38 4.03 15.15
N ASN A 71 -12.47 3.62 14.49
CA ASN A 71 -12.45 3.15 13.12
C ASN A 71 -12.53 4.31 12.14
N ARG A 72 -11.94 4.12 10.97
CA ARG A 72 -12.12 5.02 9.84
C ARG A 72 -13.02 4.36 8.82
N CYS A 73 -13.78 5.19 8.13
CA CYS A 73 -14.73 4.74 7.14
C CYS A 73 -14.53 5.49 5.84
N PHE A 74 -14.38 4.75 4.75
CA PHE A 74 -14.37 5.28 3.41
C PHE A 74 -15.79 5.23 2.83
N CYS A 75 -16.25 6.34 2.28
CA CYS A 75 -17.55 6.37 1.62
C CYS A 75 -17.44 5.91 0.17
N ASP A 76 -18.15 4.85 -0.19
CA ASP A 76 -18.18 4.32 -1.55
C ASP A 76 -19.06 5.16 -2.49
N THR A 77 -19.18 4.71 -3.75
CA THR A 77 -20.03 5.36 -4.75
C THR A 77 -21.53 5.28 -4.45
N ASN A 78 -21.95 4.31 -3.61
CA ASN A 78 -23.34 4.09 -3.22
C ASN A 78 -23.71 4.88 -1.94
N GLN A 79 -22.83 5.78 -1.48
CA GLN A 79 -22.99 6.53 -0.23
C GLN A 79 -23.02 5.63 1.01
N LEU A 80 -22.40 4.45 0.92
CA LEU A 80 -22.25 3.50 2.01
C LEU A 80 -20.84 3.61 2.61
N ALA A 81 -20.79 3.62 3.93
CA ALA A 81 -19.54 3.73 4.68
C ALA A 81 -18.90 2.37 4.89
N MET A 82 -17.75 2.13 4.24
CA MET A 82 -16.90 0.96 4.45
C MET A 82 -15.90 1.24 5.57
N CYS A 83 -16.20 0.77 6.78
CA CYS A 83 -15.38 1.01 7.97
C CYS A 83 -14.35 -0.09 8.23
N THR A 84 -13.16 0.29 8.71
CA THR A 84 -12.22 -0.66 9.32
C THR A 84 -12.84 -1.34 10.54
N THR A 85 -12.39 -2.54 10.89
CA THR A 85 -12.89 -3.34 12.03
C THR A 85 -11.83 -3.47 13.12
N LYS A 86 -11.25 -2.35 13.55
CA LYS A 86 -10.27 -2.32 14.65
C LYS A 86 -10.98 -2.44 16.00
N ALA A 87 -10.41 -3.24 16.90
CA ALA A 87 -10.87 -3.34 18.28
C ALA A 87 -10.56 -2.04 19.04
N CYS A 88 -11.61 -1.26 19.33
CA CYS A 88 -11.45 0.02 20.02
C CYS A 88 -11.23 -0.18 21.53
N HIS A 89 -9.96 -0.22 21.96
CA HIS A 89 -9.64 -0.25 23.39
C HIS A 89 -9.80 1.13 24.04
N LYS A 90 -10.62 1.23 25.09
CA LYS A 90 -10.92 2.48 25.84
C LYS A 90 -9.70 3.23 26.38
N LYS A 91 -8.55 2.58 26.59
CA LYS A 91 -7.34 3.22 27.17
C LYS A 91 -6.44 3.93 26.14
N LEU A 92 -6.65 3.71 24.83
CA LEU A 92 -5.85 4.33 23.75
C LEU A 92 -6.60 5.44 22.99
N SER A 93 -7.88 5.63 23.27
CA SER A 93 -8.78 6.56 22.56
C SER A 93 -8.39 8.04 22.67
N ASN A 94 -7.65 8.43 23.70
CA ASN A 94 -7.18 9.81 23.87
C ASN A 94 -5.91 10.15 23.07
N LYS A 95 -5.10 9.15 22.66
CA LYS A 95 -3.90 9.36 21.82
C LYS A 95 -4.13 9.09 20.33
N LEU A 96 -5.21 8.41 19.95
CA LEU A 96 -5.48 7.99 18.56
C LEU A 96 -6.25 9.01 17.71
N LYS A 97 -6.74 10.11 18.29
CA LYS A 97 -7.43 11.19 17.57
C LYS A 97 -6.55 11.85 16.50
N THR A 98 -5.22 11.69 16.61
CA THR A 98 -4.21 12.26 15.73
C THR A 98 -3.54 11.23 14.83
N SER A 99 -4.17 10.07 14.58
CA SER A 99 -3.57 9.13 13.64
C SER A 99 -3.60 9.73 12.23
N SER A 100 -2.45 9.83 11.59
CA SER A 100 -2.41 10.10 10.16
C SER A 100 -2.86 8.86 9.41
N ILE A 101 -3.60 9.01 8.31
CA ILE A 101 -3.84 7.90 7.37
C ILE A 101 -2.46 7.47 6.85
N LEU A 102 -1.98 6.28 7.21
CA LEU A 102 -0.66 5.79 6.80
C LEU A 102 -0.76 4.80 5.64
N THR A 103 -1.82 4.00 5.60
CA THR A 103 -2.02 2.94 4.60
C THR A 103 -3.47 2.84 4.15
N LEU A 104 -3.72 2.16 3.03
CA LEU A 104 -5.08 1.90 2.55
C LEU A 104 -5.93 1.09 3.54
N SER A 105 -5.29 0.18 4.27
CA SER A 105 -5.92 -0.61 5.36
C SER A 105 -6.34 0.24 6.56
N ASP A 106 -5.80 1.46 6.71
CA ASP A 106 -6.33 2.41 7.69
C ASP A 106 -7.61 3.09 7.21
N VAL A 107 -7.87 3.13 5.90
CA VAL A 107 -8.99 3.87 5.30
C VAL A 107 -10.22 2.97 5.10
N ARG A 108 -10.00 1.71 4.75
CA ARG A 108 -11.07 0.75 4.46
C ARG A 108 -10.64 -0.70 4.76
N PRO A 109 -11.59 -1.65 4.81
CA PRO A 109 -11.28 -3.08 4.85
C PRO A 109 -10.43 -3.54 3.67
N GLU A 110 -9.73 -4.66 3.86
CA GLU A 110 -9.06 -5.36 2.77
C GLU A 110 -10.08 -5.87 1.75
N ILE A 111 -9.69 -5.84 0.47
CA ILE A 111 -10.52 -6.29 -0.64
C ILE A 111 -10.31 -7.78 -0.85
N THR A 112 -11.38 -8.54 -1.01
CA THR A 112 -11.29 -9.97 -1.32
C THR A 112 -10.81 -10.20 -2.75
N GLU A 113 -10.22 -11.36 -3.05
CA GLU A 113 -9.77 -11.66 -4.42
C GLU A 113 -10.91 -11.62 -5.45
N GLN A 114 -12.12 -11.99 -5.06
CA GLN A 114 -13.28 -12.00 -5.96
C GLN A 114 -13.72 -10.58 -6.31
N GLU A 115 -13.75 -9.68 -5.32
CA GLU A 115 -13.99 -8.25 -5.54
C GLU A 115 -12.88 -7.63 -6.37
N ALA A 116 -11.61 -7.97 -6.07
CA ALA A 116 -10.45 -7.47 -6.78
C ALA A 116 -10.51 -7.75 -8.29
N LYS A 117 -10.99 -8.94 -8.69
CA LYS A 117 -11.18 -9.32 -10.11
C LYS A 117 -12.21 -8.47 -10.84
N ARG A 118 -13.16 -7.86 -10.12
CA ARG A 118 -14.22 -7.02 -10.69
C ARG A 118 -13.87 -5.54 -10.71
N LEU A 119 -12.72 -5.16 -10.14
CA LEU A 119 -12.30 -3.78 -10.11
C LEU A 119 -11.89 -3.29 -11.50
N LYS A 120 -12.27 -2.06 -11.81
CA LYS A 120 -11.76 -1.34 -12.97
C LYS A 120 -10.25 -1.15 -12.81
N GLU A 121 -9.50 -1.53 -13.83
CA GLU A 121 -8.06 -1.30 -13.88
C GLU A 121 -7.78 0.07 -14.52
N LEU A 122 -6.90 0.86 -13.90
CA LEU A 122 -6.40 2.13 -14.39
C LEU A 122 -4.92 2.00 -14.73
N PRO A 123 -4.43 2.74 -15.74
CA PRO A 123 -3.06 2.56 -16.25
C PRO A 123 -1.98 3.01 -15.25
N ASP A 124 -2.24 4.06 -14.45
CA ASP A 124 -1.29 4.57 -13.47
C ASP A 124 -1.98 5.33 -12.32
N ILE A 125 -1.21 5.70 -11.30
CA ILE A 125 -1.71 6.39 -10.10
C ILE A 125 -2.12 7.86 -10.36
N ALA A 126 -1.71 8.45 -11.48
CA ALA A 126 -2.12 9.80 -11.89
C ALA A 126 -3.42 9.79 -12.71
N SER A 127 -3.95 8.61 -13.01
CA SER A 127 -5.20 8.44 -13.72
C SER A 127 -6.36 9.10 -12.97
N ARG A 128 -7.25 9.75 -13.72
CA ARG A 128 -8.46 10.33 -13.16
C ARG A 128 -9.37 9.23 -12.64
N CYS A 129 -10.00 9.49 -11.49
CA CYS A 129 -10.94 8.58 -10.86
C CYS A 129 -12.18 9.32 -10.35
N ASP A 130 -13.28 8.58 -10.15
CA ASP A 130 -14.49 9.13 -9.55
C ASP A 130 -14.48 8.91 -8.03
N PRO A 131 -14.77 9.93 -7.22
CA PRO A 131 -14.82 9.81 -5.77
C PRO A 131 -15.63 8.61 -5.28
N GLY A 132 -15.07 7.88 -4.31
CA GLY A 132 -15.71 6.70 -3.73
C GLY A 132 -15.43 5.42 -4.51
N GLN A 133 -14.85 5.50 -5.71
CA GLN A 133 -14.49 4.30 -6.46
C GLN A 133 -13.35 3.54 -5.81
N THR A 134 -13.44 2.24 -6.01
CA THR A 134 -12.35 1.31 -5.80
C THR A 134 -11.83 0.86 -7.15
N VAL A 135 -10.54 1.05 -7.38
CA VAL A 135 -9.90 0.71 -8.65
C VAL A 135 -8.64 -0.09 -8.40
N LYS A 136 -8.15 -0.73 -9.44
CA LYS A 136 -6.88 -1.45 -9.46
C LYS A 136 -5.89 -0.66 -10.31
N VAL A 137 -4.68 -0.46 -9.81
CA VAL A 137 -3.55 0.10 -10.57
C VAL A 137 -2.44 -0.91 -10.45
N ASP A 138 -2.13 -1.59 -11.55
CA ASP A 138 -1.23 -2.76 -11.53
C ASP A 138 -1.72 -3.79 -10.49
N CYS A 139 -0.88 -4.37 -9.64
CA CYS A 139 -1.31 -5.25 -8.56
C CYS A 139 -1.87 -4.53 -7.32
N ASN A 140 -1.81 -3.20 -7.27
CA ASN A 140 -2.24 -2.41 -6.12
C ASN A 140 -3.72 -2.05 -6.22
N TYR A 141 -4.41 -2.15 -5.09
CA TYR A 141 -5.77 -1.66 -4.99
C TYR A 141 -5.76 -0.24 -4.49
N CYS A 142 -6.68 0.59 -4.98
CA CYS A 142 -6.74 2.00 -4.67
C CYS A 142 -8.15 2.43 -4.31
N ALA A 143 -8.24 3.44 -3.45
CA ALA A 143 -9.46 4.18 -3.14
C ALA A 143 -9.35 5.59 -3.73
N CYS A 144 -10.36 6.01 -4.48
CA CYS A 144 -10.43 7.36 -5.02
C CYS A 144 -11.06 8.31 -4.00
N LEU A 145 -10.27 9.25 -3.50
CA LEU A 145 -10.72 10.23 -2.54
C LEU A 145 -11.62 11.31 -3.18
N PHE A 146 -12.30 12.08 -2.35
CA PHE A 146 -13.18 13.18 -2.78
C PHE A 146 -12.46 14.24 -3.64
N ASN A 147 -11.16 14.40 -3.45
CA ASN A 147 -10.30 15.29 -4.24
C ASN A 147 -9.68 14.61 -5.48
N ARG A 148 -10.18 13.42 -5.86
CA ARG A 148 -9.75 12.64 -7.03
C ARG A 148 -8.29 12.18 -6.98
N ILE A 149 -7.75 12.05 -5.76
CA ILE A 149 -6.44 11.44 -5.52
C ILE A 149 -6.65 9.96 -5.19
N LEU A 150 -5.84 9.10 -5.83
CA LEU A 150 -5.77 7.68 -5.50
C LEU A 150 -4.87 7.46 -4.28
N VAL A 151 -5.42 6.80 -3.27
CA VAL A 151 -4.63 6.19 -2.19
C VAL A 151 -4.59 4.70 -2.43
N CYS A 152 -3.41 4.15 -2.66
CA CYS A 152 -3.20 2.76 -3.04
C CYS A 152 -2.45 1.96 -1.98
N ASP A 153 -2.52 0.64 -2.10
CA ASP A 153 -1.55 -0.25 -1.44
C ASP A 153 -0.11 0.07 -1.90
N GLU A 154 0.88 -0.25 -1.05
CA GLU A 154 2.30 -0.13 -1.38
C GLU A 154 2.91 -1.51 -1.73
N LYS A 155 2.18 -2.38 -2.43
CA LYS A 155 2.70 -3.70 -2.87
C LYS A 155 3.68 -3.50 -4.03
N LEU A 156 4.76 -4.27 -4.00
CA LEU A 156 5.67 -4.40 -5.13
C LEU A 156 5.03 -5.33 -6.18
N CYS A 157 4.64 -4.75 -7.30
CA CYS A 157 4.08 -5.50 -8.42
C CYS A 157 5.20 -5.99 -9.33
N LEU A 158 5.18 -7.28 -9.65
CA LEU A 158 6.16 -7.93 -10.51
C LEU A 158 5.44 -8.51 -11.72
N SER A 159 6.01 -8.31 -12.91
CA SER A 159 5.53 -8.97 -14.13
C SER A 159 5.88 -10.46 -14.13
N TYR A 160 5.26 -11.23 -15.02
CA TYR A 160 5.67 -12.62 -15.27
C TYR A 160 7.14 -12.71 -15.70
N ASP A 161 7.63 -11.75 -16.48
CA ASP A 161 9.04 -11.70 -16.89
C ASP A 161 9.97 -11.42 -15.70
N ASP A 162 9.57 -10.54 -14.78
CA ASP A 162 10.31 -10.30 -13.55
C ASP A 162 10.34 -11.56 -12.69
N MET A 163 9.20 -12.26 -12.56
CA MET A 163 9.10 -13.52 -11.82
C MET A 163 9.96 -14.61 -12.46
N ASN A 164 9.90 -14.77 -13.77
CA ASN A 164 10.71 -15.72 -14.53
C ASN A 164 12.20 -15.38 -14.43
N ARG A 165 12.56 -14.10 -14.47
CA ARG A 165 13.94 -13.63 -14.27
C ARG A 165 14.43 -13.87 -12.85
N ILE A 166 13.59 -13.66 -11.84
CA ILE A 166 13.90 -13.96 -10.44
C ILE A 166 14.05 -15.48 -10.27
N ALA A 167 13.17 -16.29 -10.86
CA ALA A 167 13.25 -17.74 -10.81
C ALA A 167 14.49 -18.28 -11.54
N ALA A 168 14.80 -17.77 -12.73
CA ALA A 168 16.00 -18.10 -13.49
C ALA A 168 17.27 -17.71 -12.71
N LYS A 169 17.31 -16.51 -12.11
CA LYS A 169 18.40 -16.09 -11.21
C LYS A 169 18.50 -16.92 -9.94
N LYS A 170 17.37 -17.46 -9.44
CA LYS A 170 17.35 -18.30 -8.24
C LYS A 170 17.86 -19.71 -8.54
N LYS A 171 17.71 -20.17 -9.78
CA LYS A 171 18.32 -21.39 -10.33
C LYS A 171 19.73 -21.17 -10.87
N GLU A 172 20.18 -19.92 -10.96
CA GLU A 172 21.50 -19.56 -11.45
C GLU A 172 22.55 -19.99 -10.41
N GLY A 173 23.16 -21.15 -10.70
CA GLY A 173 24.22 -21.74 -9.90
C GLY A 173 23.82 -22.91 -9.01
N ASP A 174 22.55 -23.39 -8.98
CA ASP A 174 22.03 -24.47 -8.09
C ASP A 174 23.05 -25.57 -7.76
N SER A 175 23.17 -26.74 -8.39
CA SER A 175 24.53 -27.30 -8.48
C SER A 175 25.28 -26.52 -9.56
N CYS A 176 26.55 -26.85 -9.76
CA CYS A 176 26.97 -27.15 -11.12
C CYS A 176 26.10 -28.28 -11.71
#